data_AF-A0A928H736-F1
#
_entry.id   AF-A0A928H736-F1
#
_cell.length_a   1.000
_cell.length_b   1.000
_cell.length_c   1.000
_cell.angle_alpha   90.00
_cell.angle_beta   90.00
_cell.angle_gamma   90.00
#
_symmetry.space_group_name_H-M   'P 1'
#
loop_
_entity.id
_entity.type
_entity.pdbx_description
1 polymer ?
#
loop_
_entity_poly.entity_id
_entity_poly.type
_entity_poly.pdbx_seq_one_letter_code
_entity_poly.pdbx_strand_id
1 'polypeptide(L)'
;MRCIARYAVLVGLSVLCTAIRAADPEPVGLYDYPRLHMQQSFLRVQLMQAVRTGNITNMEAICRRGLALMPGDATWQYNLACALAYRATPDAALDALELAVKAGFRNAQAIENDNDLKRISSTARFKSIVQLARDTAGLPVPGRPAPKHARLTMGTRLVLNKSNLIWDFDRGLYTALFKFLRGAGESPEAMAALYDGPAKDVLAALLADGRASGNAGDIYVNRDNDHSRIDLKDFPLLSELRFDGEARKKGVNKAIPNTLYPGAAVVGNASLAIVTTNDSCSLARMAMQDPQAMVSLQQCYLDNQFWVFPAHRDFDPATGLDRFLGVTPCALTSVGSSGSDRYYVRAALAASAAMRADVKRAVKERGLFGPTMQYLFRRTRKGVESESDYFSSKAHPTAFDRATLDAVRIVQLAHGLTPASIPPAVLPLSAFVPVKNTDLERELDFSFKAFPEGLKDVSYCWHVVHGDRKRVKIVPGDKGSVHLSVDCRSLTERIDVACFARTAGSDWGAPSFICIYPLPAAASGK
;
A
#
# COMPACT_ATOMS: atom_id res chain seq x y z
N MET A 1 -31.71 74.93 -1.85
CA MET A 1 -32.76 74.95 -2.89
C MET A 1 -32.63 73.68 -3.73
N ARG A 2 -33.75 72.93 -3.89
CA ARG A 2 -33.96 71.63 -4.58
C ARG A 2 -33.35 70.39 -3.87
N CYS A 3 -34.00 69.23 -3.66
CA CYS A 3 -35.37 68.68 -3.74
C CYS A 3 -35.21 67.23 -3.18
N ILE A 4 -35.75 66.83 -2.03
CA ILE A 4 -37.03 66.12 -1.78
C ILE A 4 -37.22 64.75 -2.49
N ALA A 5 -37.08 63.67 -1.69
CA ALA A 5 -37.95 62.48 -1.45
C ALA A 5 -38.49 61.52 -2.54
N ARG A 6 -38.65 60.25 -2.08
CA ARG A 6 -39.42 59.07 -2.58
C ARG A 6 -38.67 58.19 -3.59
N TYR A 7 -38.58 56.87 -3.45
CA TYR A 7 -39.67 55.89 -3.30
C TYR A 7 -39.25 54.63 -2.51
N ALA A 8 -40.12 54.18 -1.62
CA ALA A 8 -40.14 52.82 -1.09
C ALA A 8 -40.90 51.91 -2.07
N VAL A 9 -40.36 50.72 -2.37
CA VAL A 9 -41.08 49.64 -3.05
C VAL A 9 -41.06 48.42 -2.15
N LEU A 10 -42.27 47.91 -1.89
CA LEU A 10 -42.56 46.77 -1.04
C LEU A 10 -41.86 45.48 -1.52
N VAL A 11 -41.37 44.75 -0.53
CA VAL A 11 -40.92 43.36 -0.61
C VAL A 11 -42.14 42.45 -0.81
N GLY A 12 -42.18 41.74 -1.93
CA GLY A 12 -43.04 40.57 -2.15
C GLY A 12 -42.17 39.33 -2.36
N LEU A 13 -41.65 38.75 -1.26
CA LEU A 13 -40.95 37.47 -1.31
C LEU A 13 -41.98 36.35 -1.44
N SER A 14 -42.16 35.83 -2.65
CA SER A 14 -42.80 34.53 -2.88
C SER A 14 -41.76 33.45 -2.61
N VAL A 15 -41.75 32.93 -1.37
CA VAL A 15 -40.95 31.74 -1.02
C VAL A 15 -41.63 30.52 -1.63
N LEU A 16 -41.16 30.12 -2.81
CA LEU A 16 -41.41 28.78 -3.32
C LEU A 16 -40.60 27.81 -2.44
N CYS A 17 -41.25 27.18 -1.47
CA CYS A 17 -40.68 26.06 -0.72
C CYS A 17 -40.59 24.83 -1.64
N THR A 18 -39.60 24.78 -2.52
CA THR A 18 -39.10 23.48 -3.00
C THR A 18 -38.32 22.86 -1.85
N ALA A 19 -38.96 21.92 -1.15
CA ALA A 19 -38.28 21.00 -0.26
C ALA A 19 -37.22 20.26 -1.09
N ILE A 20 -35.96 20.69 -0.99
CA ILE A 20 -34.83 19.88 -1.42
C ILE A 20 -34.85 18.68 -0.47
N ARG A 21 -35.46 17.57 -0.90
CA ARG A 21 -35.15 16.27 -0.33
C ARG A 21 -33.63 16.14 -0.48
N ALA A 22 -32.91 16.22 0.64
CA ALA A 22 -31.54 15.72 0.66
C ALA A 22 -31.63 14.29 0.10
N ALA A 23 -30.97 14.05 -1.04
CA ALA A 23 -30.88 12.69 -1.56
C ALA A 23 -30.41 11.80 -0.42
N ASP A 24 -31.04 10.64 -0.24
CA ASP A 24 -30.55 9.66 0.72
C ASP A 24 -29.05 9.47 0.47
N PRO A 25 -28.20 9.50 1.52
CA PRO A 25 -26.77 9.36 1.34
C PRO A 25 -26.51 8.08 0.55
N GLU A 26 -25.65 8.17 -0.48
CA GLU A 26 -25.31 7.01 -1.30
C GLU A 26 -24.94 5.83 -0.38
N PRO A 27 -25.48 4.62 -0.63
CA PRO A 27 -25.12 3.45 0.15
C PRO A 27 -23.60 3.29 0.20
N VAL A 28 -23.06 3.04 1.40
CA VAL A 28 -21.63 2.74 1.59
C VAL A 28 -21.23 1.61 0.62
N GLY A 29 -20.31 1.91 -0.29
CA GLY A 29 -19.92 1.00 -1.36
C GLY A 29 -18.45 0.59 -1.28
N LEU A 30 -18.04 -0.26 -2.23
CA LEU A 30 -16.67 -0.75 -2.37
C LEU A 30 -15.61 0.35 -2.24
N TYR A 31 -15.87 1.50 -2.86
CA TYR A 31 -14.95 2.64 -2.89
C TYR A 31 -14.87 3.46 -1.59
N ASP A 32 -15.79 3.22 -0.67
CA ASP A 32 -15.82 3.85 0.65
C ASP A 32 -15.03 3.04 1.69
N TYR A 33 -14.74 1.76 1.45
CA TYR A 33 -14.08 0.93 2.46
C TYR A 33 -12.69 1.40 2.92
N PRO A 34 -11.82 1.99 2.09
CA PRO A 34 -10.53 2.50 2.56
C PRO A 34 -10.65 3.49 3.72
N ARG A 35 -11.61 4.43 3.64
CA ARG A 35 -11.83 5.44 4.69
C ARG A 35 -12.49 4.86 5.95
N LEU A 36 -13.17 3.71 5.83
CA LEU A 36 -13.90 3.07 6.94
C LEU A 36 -13.06 1.98 7.64
N HIS A 37 -12.00 1.49 6.99
CA HIS A 37 -11.26 0.30 7.40
C HIS A 37 -10.72 0.36 8.83
N MET A 38 -10.13 1.49 9.24
CA MET A 38 -9.57 1.62 10.60
C MET A 38 -10.66 1.61 11.67
N GLN A 39 -11.76 2.33 11.45
CA GLN A 39 -12.90 2.35 12.36
C GLN A 39 -13.54 0.96 12.46
N GLN A 40 -13.70 0.28 11.32
CA GLN A 40 -14.21 -1.08 11.24
C GLN A 40 -13.29 -2.09 11.94
N SER A 41 -11.98 -1.99 11.76
CA SER A 41 -10.99 -2.85 12.41
C SER A 41 -10.99 -2.68 13.92
N PHE A 42 -11.11 -1.45 14.41
CA PHE A 42 -11.22 -1.17 15.83
C PHE A 42 -12.51 -1.77 16.43
N LEU A 43 -13.65 -1.57 15.78
CA LEU A 43 -14.92 -2.20 16.20
C LEU A 43 -14.82 -3.72 16.21
N ARG A 44 -14.10 -4.33 15.26
CA ARG A 44 -13.90 -5.79 15.21
C ARG A 44 -13.09 -6.29 16.40
N VAL A 45 -12.02 -5.61 16.78
CA VAL A 45 -11.24 -5.94 17.98
C VAL A 45 -12.09 -5.81 19.24
N GLN A 46 -12.88 -4.73 19.36
CA GLN A 46 -13.80 -4.56 20.48
C GLN A 46 -14.86 -5.67 20.54
N LEU A 47 -15.43 -6.07 19.39
CA LEU A 47 -16.41 -7.15 19.34
C LEU A 47 -15.79 -8.47 19.79
N MET A 48 -14.59 -8.82 19.28
CA MET A 48 -13.89 -10.04 19.69
C MET A 48 -13.64 -10.07 21.21
N GLN A 49 -13.28 -8.95 21.82
CA GLN A 49 -13.11 -8.86 23.27
C GLN A 49 -14.44 -9.01 24.03
N ALA A 50 -15.52 -8.43 23.52
CA ALA A 50 -16.85 -8.55 24.12
C ALA A 50 -17.36 -10.01 24.06
N VAL A 51 -17.17 -10.69 22.92
CA VAL A 51 -17.47 -12.12 22.74
C VAL A 51 -16.69 -12.96 23.74
N ARG A 52 -15.36 -12.76 23.84
CA ARG A 52 -14.50 -13.52 24.77
C ARG A 52 -14.89 -13.37 26.24
N THR A 53 -15.42 -12.21 26.61
CA THR A 53 -15.83 -11.92 28.00
C THR A 53 -17.31 -12.19 28.25
N GLY A 54 -18.07 -12.66 27.25
CA GLY A 54 -19.51 -12.90 27.35
C GLY A 54 -20.34 -11.63 27.58
N ASN A 55 -19.80 -10.45 27.26
CA ASN A 55 -20.48 -9.17 27.49
C ASN A 55 -21.47 -8.87 26.35
N ILE A 56 -22.65 -9.49 26.43
CA ILE A 56 -23.71 -9.40 25.41
C ILE A 56 -24.16 -7.95 25.16
N THR A 57 -24.27 -7.13 26.20
CA THR A 57 -24.66 -5.71 26.07
C THR A 57 -23.66 -4.95 25.19
N ASN A 58 -22.36 -5.16 25.41
CA ASN A 58 -21.32 -4.56 24.57
C ASN A 58 -21.33 -5.14 23.15
N MET A 59 -21.54 -6.45 22.99
CA MET A 59 -21.65 -7.07 21.66
C MET A 59 -22.73 -6.39 20.82
N GLU A 60 -23.94 -6.22 21.37
CA GLU A 60 -25.04 -5.55 20.67
C GLU A 60 -24.69 -4.09 20.33
N ALA A 61 -24.19 -3.32 21.31
CA ALA A 61 -23.84 -1.92 21.11
C ALA A 61 -22.76 -1.74 20.02
N ILE A 62 -21.75 -2.60 20.00
CA ILE A 62 -20.70 -2.59 18.99
C ILE A 62 -21.25 -2.97 17.61
N CYS A 63 -22.10 -3.99 17.51
CA CYS A 63 -22.70 -4.38 16.23
C CYS A 63 -23.59 -3.26 15.66
N ARG A 64 -24.35 -2.57 16.50
CA ARG A 64 -25.13 -1.39 16.08
C ARG A 64 -24.24 -0.25 15.59
N ARG A 65 -23.10 0.01 16.25
CA ARG A 65 -22.09 0.97 15.76
C ARG A 65 -21.48 0.52 14.42
N GLY A 66 -21.23 -0.78 14.26
CA GLY A 66 -20.77 -1.38 13.00
C GLY A 66 -21.76 -1.17 11.86
N LEU A 67 -23.06 -1.37 12.10
CA LEU A 67 -24.12 -1.12 11.12
C LEU A 67 -24.36 0.36 10.83
N ALA A 68 -24.13 1.24 11.81
CA ALA A 68 -24.14 2.69 11.58
C ALA A 68 -22.98 3.12 10.67
N LEU A 69 -21.82 2.46 10.80
CA LEU A 69 -20.64 2.71 9.97
C LEU A 69 -20.78 2.12 8.56
N MET A 70 -21.32 0.90 8.46
CA MET A 70 -21.51 0.17 7.21
C MET A 70 -22.93 -0.39 7.13
N PRO A 71 -23.91 0.45 6.72
CA PRO A 71 -25.29 0.01 6.55
C PRO A 71 -25.37 -1.14 5.53
N GLY A 72 -25.95 -2.27 5.95
CA GLY A 72 -26.10 -3.45 5.09
C GLY A 72 -24.86 -4.34 4.98
N ASP A 73 -23.91 -4.22 5.91
CA ASP A 73 -22.85 -5.21 6.10
C ASP A 73 -23.42 -6.50 6.72
N ALA A 74 -23.23 -7.62 6.01
CA ALA A 74 -23.84 -8.88 6.40
C ALA A 74 -23.23 -9.45 7.69
N THR A 75 -21.95 -9.19 7.95
CA THR A 75 -21.24 -9.70 9.13
C THR A 75 -21.65 -8.95 10.39
N TRP A 76 -21.74 -7.61 10.35
CA TRP A 76 -22.28 -6.85 11.47
C TRP A 76 -23.74 -7.19 11.76
N GLN A 77 -24.53 -7.40 10.71
CA GLN A 77 -25.92 -7.80 10.86
C GLN A 77 -26.07 -9.20 11.46
N TYR A 78 -25.22 -10.15 11.06
CA TYR A 78 -25.17 -11.50 11.65
C TYR A 78 -24.77 -11.46 13.12
N ASN A 79 -23.68 -10.75 13.46
CA ASN A 79 -23.23 -10.64 14.85
C ASN A 79 -24.26 -9.92 15.74
N LEU A 80 -25.04 -8.98 15.17
CA LEU A 80 -26.18 -8.39 15.86
C LEU A 80 -27.26 -9.45 16.16
N ALA A 81 -27.57 -10.33 15.21
CA ALA A 81 -28.50 -11.42 15.43
C ALA A 81 -28.05 -12.35 16.59
N CYS A 82 -26.77 -12.70 16.62
CA CYS A 82 -26.18 -13.49 17.72
C CYS A 82 -26.34 -12.77 19.07
N ALA A 83 -26.02 -11.48 19.15
CA ALA A 83 -26.16 -10.71 20.38
C ALA A 83 -27.64 -10.60 20.85
N LEU A 84 -28.58 -10.41 19.92
CA LEU A 84 -30.01 -10.30 20.23
C LEU A 84 -30.63 -11.63 20.68
N ALA A 85 -30.17 -12.77 20.14
CA ALA A 85 -30.64 -14.08 20.57
C ALA A 85 -30.42 -14.34 22.07
N TYR A 86 -29.35 -13.79 22.66
CA TYR A 86 -29.09 -13.87 24.10
C TYR A 86 -30.02 -13.01 24.96
N ARG A 87 -30.62 -11.95 24.41
CA ARG A 87 -31.48 -11.02 25.17
C ARG A 87 -32.93 -11.45 25.30
N ALA A 88 -33.26 -12.66 24.86
CA ALA A 88 -34.63 -13.18 24.82
C ALA A 88 -35.58 -12.29 23.99
N THR A 89 -35.05 -11.66 22.93
CA THR A 89 -35.82 -10.92 21.92
C THR A 89 -35.82 -11.70 20.59
N PRO A 90 -36.50 -12.87 20.53
CA PRO A 90 -36.36 -13.82 19.42
C PRO A 90 -36.72 -13.23 18.06
N ASP A 91 -37.76 -12.39 17.98
CA ASP A 91 -38.18 -11.77 16.72
C ASP A 91 -37.13 -10.80 16.18
N ALA A 92 -36.55 -9.96 17.04
CA ALA A 92 -35.50 -9.03 16.63
C ALA A 92 -34.23 -9.75 16.18
N ALA A 93 -33.89 -10.87 16.82
CA ALA A 93 -32.78 -11.72 16.40
C ALA A 93 -33.05 -12.37 15.03
N LEU A 94 -34.27 -12.86 14.79
CA LEU A 94 -34.70 -13.43 13.51
C LEU A 94 -34.74 -12.38 12.40
N ASP A 95 -35.23 -11.17 12.69
CA ASP A 95 -35.20 -10.04 11.75
C ASP A 95 -33.76 -9.71 11.34
N ALA A 96 -32.86 -9.62 12.32
CA ALA A 96 -31.46 -9.35 12.06
C ALA A 96 -30.81 -10.48 11.24
N LEU A 97 -31.07 -11.74 11.58
CA LEU A 97 -30.53 -12.88 10.83
C LEU A 97 -31.03 -12.92 9.38
N GLU A 98 -32.32 -12.65 9.15
CA GLU A 98 -32.90 -12.57 7.82
C GLU A 98 -32.27 -11.45 6.98
N LEU A 99 -32.04 -10.27 7.59
CA LEU A 99 -31.32 -9.17 6.94
C LEU A 99 -29.87 -9.56 6.62
N ALA A 100 -29.18 -10.29 7.50
CA ALA A 100 -27.82 -10.75 7.27
C ALA A 100 -27.75 -11.71 6.07
N VAL A 101 -28.68 -12.67 5.97
CA VAL A 101 -28.78 -13.60 4.84
C VAL A 101 -29.07 -12.87 3.53
N LYS A 102 -30.01 -11.91 3.53
CA LYS A 102 -30.30 -11.06 2.37
C LYS A 102 -29.09 -10.23 1.93
N ALA A 103 -28.31 -9.74 2.91
CA ALA A 103 -27.09 -8.95 2.67
C ALA A 103 -25.88 -9.80 2.23
N GLY A 104 -25.92 -11.13 2.39
CA GLY A 104 -24.91 -12.05 1.85
C GLY A 104 -24.31 -13.05 2.84
N PHE A 105 -24.69 -13.05 4.12
CA PHE A 105 -24.24 -14.05 5.10
C PHE A 105 -24.98 -15.38 4.88
N ARG A 106 -24.56 -16.16 3.88
CA ARG A 106 -25.31 -17.32 3.34
C ARG A 106 -24.68 -18.67 3.66
N ASN A 107 -23.78 -18.73 4.64
CA ASN A 107 -23.22 -20.00 5.12
C ASN A 107 -24.21 -20.67 6.08
N ALA A 108 -25.14 -21.47 5.53
CA ALA A 108 -26.16 -22.16 6.30
C ALA A 108 -25.58 -23.05 7.41
N GLN A 109 -24.47 -23.77 7.13
CA GLN A 109 -23.82 -24.63 8.12
C GLN A 109 -23.26 -23.82 9.30
N ALA A 110 -22.69 -22.64 9.04
CA ALA A 110 -22.23 -21.75 10.11
C ALA A 110 -23.40 -21.26 10.97
N ILE A 111 -24.52 -20.87 10.35
CA ILE A 111 -25.72 -20.41 11.06
C ILE A 111 -26.31 -21.53 11.95
N GLU A 112 -26.39 -22.75 11.43
CA GLU A 112 -26.97 -23.89 12.17
C GLU A 112 -26.12 -24.36 13.36
N ASN A 113 -24.80 -24.29 13.21
CA ASN A 113 -23.86 -24.73 14.25
C ASN A 113 -23.53 -23.63 15.27
N ASP A 114 -24.06 -22.41 15.09
CA ASP A 114 -23.78 -21.30 15.99
C ASP A 114 -24.52 -21.47 17.33
N ASN A 115 -23.75 -21.61 18.39
CA ASN A 115 -24.26 -21.76 19.75
C ASN A 115 -25.06 -20.52 20.20
N ASP A 116 -24.74 -19.34 19.69
CA ASP A 116 -25.40 -18.08 20.04
C ASP A 116 -26.85 -18.05 19.54
N LEU A 117 -27.14 -18.79 18.45
CA LEU A 117 -28.46 -18.84 17.83
C LEU A 117 -29.34 -20.01 18.33
N LYS A 118 -28.82 -20.87 19.23
CA LYS A 118 -29.56 -22.03 19.76
C LYS A 118 -30.94 -21.69 20.29
N ARG A 119 -31.08 -20.53 20.94
CA ARG A 119 -32.35 -20.07 21.55
C ARG A 119 -33.47 -19.79 20.54
N ILE A 120 -33.13 -19.51 19.28
CA ILE A 120 -34.10 -19.25 18.20
C ILE A 120 -34.17 -20.40 17.17
N SER A 121 -33.27 -21.39 17.28
CA SER A 121 -33.06 -22.45 16.29
C SER A 121 -34.26 -23.39 16.06
N SER A 122 -35.12 -23.57 17.06
CA SER A 122 -36.30 -24.45 16.97
C SER A 122 -37.46 -23.82 16.20
N THR A 123 -37.45 -22.51 15.99
CA THR A 123 -38.54 -21.78 15.35
C THR A 123 -38.68 -22.11 13.86
N ALA A 124 -39.90 -22.12 13.34
CA ALA A 124 -40.14 -22.32 11.90
C ALA A 124 -39.50 -21.21 11.05
N ARG A 125 -39.46 -19.98 11.57
CA ARG A 125 -38.85 -18.82 10.92
C ARG A 125 -37.33 -18.99 10.80
N PHE A 126 -36.64 -19.47 11.83
CA PHE A 126 -35.21 -19.77 11.75
C PHE A 126 -34.91 -20.79 10.65
N LYS A 127 -35.64 -21.91 10.63
CA LYS A 127 -35.49 -22.95 9.59
C LYS A 127 -35.69 -22.39 8.18
N SER A 128 -36.65 -21.48 8.02
CA SER A 128 -36.92 -20.80 6.73
C SER A 128 -35.78 -19.85 6.33
N ILE A 129 -35.18 -19.12 7.28
CA ILE A 129 -34.03 -18.25 7.03
C ILE A 129 -32.77 -19.07 6.66
N VAL A 130 -32.54 -20.20 7.34
CA VAL A 130 -31.45 -21.13 7.00
C VAL A 130 -31.67 -21.72 5.60
N GLN A 131 -32.91 -22.08 5.26
CA GLN A 131 -33.23 -22.55 3.91
C GLN A 131 -32.99 -21.46 2.86
N LEU A 132 -33.40 -20.22 3.13
CA LEU A 132 -33.06 -19.07 2.27
C LEU A 132 -31.54 -18.92 2.10
N ALA A 133 -30.75 -19.11 3.16
CA ALA A 133 -29.29 -19.08 3.08
C ALA A 133 -28.74 -20.19 2.17
N ARG A 134 -29.27 -21.42 2.25
CA ARG A 134 -28.91 -22.52 1.34
C ARG A 134 -29.28 -22.22 -0.11
N ASP A 135 -30.53 -21.83 -0.34
CA ASP A 135 -31.08 -21.63 -1.70
C ASP A 135 -30.38 -20.48 -2.43
N THR A 136 -29.87 -19.50 -1.67
CA THR A 136 -29.15 -18.35 -2.22
C THR A 136 -27.62 -18.46 -2.11
N ALA A 137 -27.10 -19.58 -1.61
CA ALA A 137 -25.66 -19.82 -1.50
C ALA A 137 -24.99 -19.73 -2.87
N GLY A 138 -23.91 -18.97 -2.97
CA GLY A 138 -23.17 -18.75 -4.22
C GLY A 138 -23.86 -17.83 -5.24
N LEU A 139 -25.13 -17.45 -5.04
CA LEU A 139 -25.79 -16.46 -5.89
C LEU A 139 -25.27 -15.05 -5.57
N PRO A 140 -25.17 -14.15 -6.56
CA PRO A 140 -24.89 -12.73 -6.30
C PRO A 140 -25.93 -12.11 -5.35
N VAL A 141 -25.51 -11.12 -4.56
CA VAL A 141 -26.46 -10.29 -3.81
C VAL A 141 -27.14 -9.34 -4.80
N PRO A 142 -28.48 -9.25 -4.84
CA PRO A 142 -29.17 -8.33 -5.75
C PRO A 142 -28.63 -6.90 -5.65
N GLY A 143 -28.37 -6.28 -6.80
CA GLY A 143 -27.81 -4.92 -6.87
C GLY A 143 -26.31 -4.81 -6.56
N ARG A 144 -25.62 -5.91 -6.18
CA ARG A 144 -24.16 -5.94 -5.99
C ARG A 144 -23.52 -6.83 -7.06
N PRO A 145 -22.69 -6.28 -7.97
CA PRO A 145 -22.02 -7.09 -8.98
C PRO A 145 -21.09 -8.11 -8.30
N ALA A 146 -21.17 -9.37 -8.71
CA ALA A 146 -20.22 -10.39 -8.28
C ALA A 146 -18.87 -10.14 -8.97
N PRO A 147 -17.78 -9.90 -8.22
CA PRO A 147 -16.48 -9.61 -8.81
C PRO A 147 -15.92 -10.84 -9.51
N LYS A 148 -15.34 -10.65 -10.69
CA LYS A 148 -14.80 -11.68 -11.59
C LYS A 148 -13.43 -11.27 -12.09
N HIS A 149 -12.64 -12.25 -12.51
CA HIS A 149 -11.35 -12.00 -13.15
C HIS A 149 -11.57 -11.39 -14.53
N ALA A 150 -11.19 -10.12 -14.71
CA ALA A 150 -11.16 -9.49 -16.01
C ALA A 150 -10.04 -10.08 -16.88
N ARG A 151 -10.26 -10.13 -18.20
CA ARG A 151 -9.26 -10.55 -19.17
C ARG A 151 -8.44 -9.32 -19.58
N LEU A 152 -7.14 -9.33 -19.29
CA LEU A 152 -6.22 -8.24 -19.65
C LEU A 152 -5.26 -8.73 -20.73
N THR A 153 -5.43 -8.24 -21.95
CA THR A 153 -4.44 -8.45 -23.00
C THR A 153 -3.18 -7.66 -22.67
N MET A 154 -2.02 -8.31 -22.66
CA MET A 154 -0.74 -7.64 -22.41
C MET A 154 -0.53 -6.44 -23.37
N GLY A 155 -0.01 -5.33 -22.87
CA GLY A 155 0.15 -4.08 -23.63
C GLY A 155 -1.08 -3.20 -23.70
N THR A 156 -2.18 -3.61 -23.08
CA THR A 156 -3.44 -2.83 -23.09
C THR A 156 -3.77 -2.28 -21.70
N ARG A 157 -4.83 -1.46 -21.66
CA ARG A 157 -5.37 -0.89 -20.43
C ARG A 157 -6.51 -1.74 -19.89
N LEU A 158 -6.49 -2.01 -18.59
CA LEU A 158 -7.65 -2.53 -17.84
C LEU A 158 -8.23 -1.45 -16.93
N VAL A 159 -9.56 -1.29 -16.97
CA VAL A 159 -10.30 -0.46 -16.02
C VAL A 159 -10.70 -1.30 -14.81
N LEU A 160 -10.23 -0.90 -13.64
CA LEU A 160 -10.60 -1.41 -12.33
C LEU A 160 -11.93 -0.81 -11.91
N ASN A 161 -12.90 -1.67 -11.62
CA ASN A 161 -14.23 -1.30 -11.19
C ASN A 161 -14.83 -2.36 -10.24
N LYS A 162 -16.05 -2.14 -9.74
CA LYS A 162 -16.74 -3.06 -8.81
C LYS A 162 -16.89 -4.50 -9.32
N SER A 163 -16.78 -4.76 -10.62
CA SER A 163 -16.86 -6.11 -11.20
C SER A 163 -15.52 -6.86 -11.23
N ASN A 164 -14.40 -6.21 -10.94
CA ASN A 164 -13.06 -6.83 -10.95
C ASN A 164 -12.16 -6.36 -9.81
N LEU A 165 -12.77 -5.82 -8.75
CA LEU A 165 -12.12 -5.44 -7.50
C LEU A 165 -12.83 -6.09 -6.33
N ILE A 166 -12.04 -6.53 -5.36
CA ILE A 166 -12.51 -6.89 -4.02
C ILE A 166 -11.79 -6.03 -2.99
N TRP A 167 -12.42 -5.80 -1.84
CA TRP A 167 -11.77 -5.21 -0.69
C TRP A 167 -11.42 -6.30 0.31
N ASP A 168 -10.15 -6.37 0.71
CA ASP A 168 -9.67 -7.25 1.75
C ASP A 168 -9.64 -6.47 3.08
N PHE A 169 -10.57 -6.79 3.98
CA PHE A 169 -10.66 -6.12 5.28
C PHE A 169 -9.52 -6.49 6.25
N ASP A 170 -8.84 -7.62 6.05
CA ASP A 170 -7.69 -7.99 6.88
C ASP A 170 -6.45 -7.22 6.46
N ARG A 171 -6.27 -7.06 5.14
CA ARG A 171 -5.14 -6.32 4.57
C ARG A 171 -5.36 -4.80 4.51
N GLY A 172 -6.62 -4.36 4.49
CA GLY A 172 -6.95 -2.95 4.29
C GLY A 172 -6.60 -2.44 2.89
N LEU A 173 -6.70 -3.32 1.88
CA LEU A 173 -6.34 -3.03 0.49
C LEU A 173 -7.38 -3.64 -0.45
N TYR A 174 -7.52 -3.05 -1.63
CA TYR A 174 -8.17 -3.73 -2.74
C TYR A 174 -7.32 -4.90 -3.24
N THR A 175 -7.94 -5.90 -3.84
CA THR A 175 -7.28 -6.85 -4.73
C THR A 175 -7.91 -6.77 -6.11
N ALA A 176 -7.08 -6.51 -7.12
CA ALA A 176 -7.50 -6.52 -8.51
C ALA A 176 -7.64 -7.96 -9.01
N LEU A 177 -8.79 -8.28 -9.61
CA LEU A 177 -9.08 -9.59 -10.19
C LEU A 177 -8.89 -9.52 -11.71
N PHE A 178 -7.78 -10.07 -12.20
CA PHE A 178 -7.52 -10.15 -13.62
C PHE A 178 -6.70 -11.39 -13.99
N LYS A 179 -6.72 -11.74 -15.28
CA LYS A 179 -5.85 -12.73 -15.87
C LYS A 179 -5.22 -12.15 -17.12
N PHE A 180 -3.89 -12.24 -17.21
CA PHE A 180 -3.20 -11.88 -18.44
C PHE A 180 -3.58 -12.82 -19.57
N LEU A 181 -3.86 -12.25 -20.73
CA LEU A 181 -3.94 -12.93 -22.00
C LEU A 181 -2.73 -12.50 -22.83
N ARG A 182 -2.09 -13.46 -23.49
CA ARG A 182 -1.14 -13.14 -24.55
C ARG A 182 -1.90 -12.42 -25.67
N GLY A 183 -1.46 -11.22 -26.02
CA GLY A 183 -1.88 -10.55 -27.25
C GLY A 183 -1.16 -11.12 -28.47
N ALA A 184 -1.35 -10.49 -29.64
CA ALA A 184 -0.44 -10.71 -30.76
C ALA A 184 0.98 -10.36 -30.28
N GLY A 185 1.88 -11.36 -30.29
CA GLY A 185 3.26 -11.16 -29.86
C GLY A 185 3.98 -10.29 -30.88
N GLU A 186 4.46 -9.13 -30.46
CA GLU A 186 5.47 -8.40 -31.22
C GLU A 186 6.76 -9.23 -31.20
N SER A 187 7.44 -9.33 -32.35
CA SER A 187 8.73 -10.03 -32.40
C SER A 187 9.75 -9.33 -31.49
N PRO A 188 10.81 -10.03 -31.03
CA PRO A 188 11.89 -9.41 -30.26
C PRO A 188 12.45 -8.14 -30.91
N GLU A 189 12.59 -8.11 -32.23
CA GLU A 189 13.06 -6.98 -33.03
C GLU A 189 12.04 -5.82 -33.04
N ALA A 190 10.74 -6.12 -33.16
CA ALA A 190 9.69 -5.11 -33.10
C ALA A 190 9.63 -4.43 -31.72
N MET A 191 9.73 -5.23 -30.64
CA MET A 191 9.81 -4.69 -29.28
C MET A 191 11.07 -3.83 -29.09
N ALA A 192 12.21 -4.28 -29.60
CA ALA A 192 13.45 -3.50 -29.55
C ALA A 192 13.33 -2.15 -30.29
N ALA A 193 12.69 -2.15 -31.47
CA ALA A 193 12.50 -0.94 -32.27
C ALA A 193 11.54 0.08 -31.62
N LEU A 194 10.53 -0.39 -30.90
CA LEU A 194 9.56 0.47 -30.21
C LEU A 194 10.06 1.00 -28.87
N TYR A 195 11.03 0.34 -28.23
CA TYR A 195 11.55 0.76 -26.94
C TYR A 195 12.22 2.14 -26.99
N ASP A 196 11.77 3.07 -26.14
CA ASP A 196 12.32 4.43 -26.05
C ASP A 196 12.51 4.88 -24.60
N GLY A 197 13.03 3.98 -23.76
CA GLY A 197 13.28 4.24 -22.33
C GLY A 197 14.75 4.51 -21.98
N PRO A 198 15.06 4.66 -20.68
CA PRO A 198 16.43 4.75 -20.18
C PRO A 198 17.28 3.55 -20.61
N ALA A 199 18.59 3.78 -20.84
CA ALA A 199 19.50 2.76 -21.37
C ALA A 199 18.99 2.11 -22.69
N LYS A 200 18.39 2.93 -23.56
CA LYS A 200 17.79 2.56 -24.84
C LYS A 200 18.61 1.52 -25.61
N ASP A 201 19.84 1.88 -25.96
CA ASP A 201 20.67 1.06 -26.84
C ASP A 201 20.96 -0.32 -26.24
N VAL A 202 21.26 -0.38 -24.94
CA VAL A 202 21.58 -1.63 -24.23
C VAL A 202 20.36 -2.53 -24.14
N LEU A 203 19.20 -2.00 -23.71
CA LEU A 203 18.01 -2.82 -23.57
C LEU A 203 17.41 -3.20 -24.93
N ALA A 204 17.41 -2.31 -25.92
CA ALA A 204 16.96 -2.64 -27.27
C ALA A 204 17.80 -3.78 -27.87
N ALA A 205 19.12 -3.77 -27.71
CA ALA A 205 19.98 -4.88 -28.13
C ALA A 205 19.62 -6.20 -27.41
N LEU A 206 19.44 -6.17 -26.09
CA LEU A 206 19.04 -7.36 -25.33
C LEU A 206 17.66 -7.90 -25.72
N LEU A 207 16.73 -7.01 -26.09
CA LEU A 207 15.41 -7.38 -26.60
C LEU A 207 15.52 -8.02 -27.98
N ALA A 208 16.24 -7.39 -28.91
CA ALA A 208 16.44 -7.91 -30.27
C ALA A 208 17.09 -9.32 -30.25
N ASP A 209 18.05 -9.54 -29.36
CA ASP A 209 18.70 -10.85 -29.17
C ASP A 209 17.80 -11.90 -28.48
N GLY A 210 16.59 -11.53 -28.02
CA GLY A 210 15.70 -12.41 -27.26
C GLY A 210 16.21 -12.77 -25.86
N ARG A 211 17.17 -11.99 -25.33
CA ARG A 211 17.84 -12.25 -24.03
C ARG A 211 17.14 -11.56 -22.86
N ALA A 212 16.40 -10.49 -23.12
CA ALA A 212 15.57 -9.78 -22.15
C ALA A 212 14.11 -10.23 -22.23
N SER A 213 13.39 -10.20 -21.10
CA SER A 213 11.98 -10.65 -21.04
C SER A 213 10.96 -9.60 -21.49
N GLY A 214 11.35 -8.32 -21.58
CA GLY A 214 10.44 -7.23 -21.91
C GLY A 214 9.42 -6.93 -20.81
N ASN A 215 8.45 -6.06 -21.08
CA ASN A 215 7.41 -5.66 -20.11
C ASN A 215 6.09 -6.43 -20.25
N ALA A 216 6.06 -7.51 -21.04
CA ALA A 216 4.90 -8.37 -21.15
C ALA A 216 4.55 -8.98 -19.78
N GLY A 217 3.35 -8.67 -19.27
CA GLY A 217 2.89 -9.10 -17.95
C GLY A 217 3.35 -8.22 -16.78
N ASP A 218 3.97 -7.07 -17.06
CA ASP A 218 4.18 -6.00 -16.10
C ASP A 218 3.00 -5.02 -16.11
N ILE A 219 2.84 -4.31 -15.00
CA ILE A 219 1.79 -3.31 -14.82
C ILE A 219 2.40 -1.97 -14.43
N TYR A 220 1.92 -0.92 -15.09
CA TYR A 220 2.08 0.46 -14.66
C TYR A 220 0.80 0.97 -13.99
N VAL A 221 0.97 1.68 -12.86
CA VAL A 221 -0.12 2.33 -12.13
C VAL A 221 0.24 3.78 -11.79
N ASN A 222 -0.57 4.72 -12.23
CA ASN A 222 -0.50 6.10 -11.79
C ASN A 222 -1.54 6.39 -10.70
N ARG A 223 -1.12 7.06 -9.62
CA ARG A 223 -2.00 7.45 -8.50
C ARG A 223 -1.99 8.95 -8.20
N ASP A 224 -1.94 9.77 -9.25
CA ASP A 224 -1.97 11.23 -9.12
C ASP A 224 -2.87 11.93 -10.13
N ASN A 225 -3.94 11.25 -10.57
CA ASN A 225 -4.82 11.76 -11.64
C ASN A 225 -4.09 12.00 -12.97
N ASP A 226 -3.09 11.19 -13.27
CA ASP A 226 -2.24 11.29 -14.45
C ASP A 226 -1.35 12.55 -14.50
N HIS A 227 -1.24 13.26 -13.37
CA HIS A 227 -0.40 14.44 -13.23
C HIS A 227 1.07 14.16 -13.53
N SER A 228 1.57 12.99 -13.14
CA SER A 228 2.93 12.55 -13.45
C SER A 228 2.97 11.21 -14.18
N ARG A 229 2.02 11.02 -15.08
CA ARG A 229 1.98 9.82 -15.91
C ARG A 229 3.14 9.76 -16.91
N ILE A 230 3.71 8.57 -17.11
CA ILE A 230 4.70 8.32 -18.18
C ILE A 230 4.03 8.04 -19.53
N ASP A 231 4.78 8.16 -20.62
CA ASP A 231 4.35 7.62 -21.90
C ASP A 231 4.56 6.10 -21.92
N LEU A 232 3.49 5.35 -22.18
CA LEU A 232 3.52 3.88 -22.17
C LEU A 232 4.03 3.31 -23.49
N LYS A 233 3.95 4.07 -24.58
CA LYS A 233 4.40 3.59 -25.91
C LYS A 233 5.90 3.30 -25.92
N ASP A 234 6.66 3.96 -25.02
CA ASP A 234 8.09 3.77 -24.86
C ASP A 234 8.45 2.41 -24.23
N PHE A 235 7.45 1.67 -23.73
CA PHE A 235 7.59 0.38 -23.06
C PHE A 235 6.64 -0.66 -23.69
N PRO A 236 7.08 -1.36 -24.75
CA PRO A 236 6.25 -2.32 -25.46
C PRO A 236 5.67 -3.41 -24.55
N LEU A 237 4.40 -3.74 -24.79
CA LEU A 237 3.61 -4.73 -24.03
C LEU A 237 3.39 -4.44 -22.53
N LEU A 238 3.77 -3.25 -22.04
CA LEU A 238 3.44 -2.78 -20.70
C LEU A 238 1.94 -2.53 -20.57
N SER A 239 1.31 -3.12 -19.54
CA SER A 239 -0.13 -2.95 -19.30
C SER A 239 -0.39 -1.82 -18.32
N GLU A 240 -1.52 -1.14 -18.46
CA GLU A 240 -1.94 -0.07 -17.54
C GLU A 240 -3.21 -0.44 -16.79
N LEU A 241 -3.21 -0.28 -15.47
CA LEU A 241 -4.41 -0.44 -14.66
C LEU A 241 -4.87 0.92 -14.11
N ARG A 242 -6.17 1.19 -14.25
CA ARG A 242 -6.79 2.46 -13.83
C ARG A 242 -8.15 2.26 -13.22
N PHE A 243 -8.47 3.02 -12.19
CA PHE A 243 -9.82 3.07 -11.64
C PHE A 243 -10.83 3.71 -12.59
N ASP A 244 -12.08 3.24 -12.52
CA ASP A 244 -13.23 3.82 -13.20
C ASP A 244 -13.56 5.25 -12.74
N GLY A 245 -14.52 5.89 -13.42
CA GLY A 245 -14.91 7.27 -13.13
C GLY A 245 -15.50 7.46 -11.73
N GLU A 246 -16.19 6.45 -11.17
CA GLU A 246 -16.80 6.54 -9.85
C GLU A 246 -15.73 6.53 -8.75
N ALA A 247 -14.80 5.57 -8.80
CA ALA A 247 -13.66 5.50 -7.90
C ALA A 247 -12.80 6.76 -7.97
N ARG A 248 -12.58 7.32 -9.16
CA ARG A 248 -11.84 8.57 -9.35
C ARG A 248 -12.52 9.78 -8.71
N LYS A 249 -13.86 9.90 -8.82
CA LYS A 249 -14.63 10.95 -8.14
C LYS A 249 -14.49 10.86 -6.62
N LYS A 250 -14.41 9.64 -6.07
CA LYS A 250 -14.16 9.38 -4.65
C LYS A 250 -12.68 9.47 -4.25
N GLY A 251 -11.77 9.81 -5.17
CA GLY A 251 -10.34 9.96 -4.90
C GLY A 251 -9.57 8.66 -4.67
N VAL A 252 -10.18 7.49 -4.95
CA VAL A 252 -9.59 6.17 -4.71
C VAL A 252 -8.29 5.95 -5.50
N ASN A 253 -8.14 6.64 -6.63
CA ASN A 253 -6.98 6.57 -7.51
C ASN A 253 -5.85 7.54 -7.13
N LYS A 254 -5.85 8.11 -5.92
CA LYS A 254 -4.84 9.06 -5.47
C LYS A 254 -4.01 8.54 -4.31
N ALA A 255 -2.87 9.19 -4.08
CA ALA A 255 -2.03 9.01 -2.91
C ALA A 255 -1.40 7.61 -2.82
N ILE A 256 -1.10 7.16 -1.59
CA ILE A 256 -0.45 5.89 -1.28
C ILE A 256 -1.18 4.72 -1.96
N PRO A 257 -0.44 3.71 -2.49
CA PRO A 257 -1.06 2.53 -3.07
C PRO A 257 -2.01 1.83 -2.12
N ASN A 258 -3.17 1.47 -2.66
CA ASN A 258 -4.25 0.83 -1.91
C ASN A 258 -4.73 -0.47 -2.57
N THR A 259 -3.97 -1.05 -3.50
CA THR A 259 -4.41 -2.19 -4.32
C THR A 259 -3.28 -3.19 -4.52
N LEU A 260 -3.60 -4.46 -4.35
CA LEU A 260 -2.77 -5.61 -4.67
C LEU A 260 -3.04 -6.11 -6.10
N TYR A 261 -2.01 -6.59 -6.77
CA TYR A 261 -2.06 -7.02 -8.17
C TYR A 261 -1.44 -8.42 -8.31
N PRO A 262 -2.14 -9.47 -7.85
CA PRO A 262 -1.56 -10.81 -7.72
C PRO A 262 -0.91 -11.31 -9.02
N GLY A 263 0.35 -11.74 -8.92
CA GLY A 263 1.12 -12.34 -10.02
C GLY A 263 1.76 -11.35 -11.01
N ALA A 264 1.58 -10.04 -10.83
CA ALA A 264 2.19 -9.01 -11.65
C ALA A 264 3.41 -8.37 -10.98
N ALA A 265 4.39 -7.96 -11.78
CA ALA A 265 5.38 -6.97 -11.35
C ALA A 265 4.77 -5.58 -11.59
N VAL A 266 4.75 -4.74 -10.55
CA VAL A 266 4.09 -3.44 -10.63
C VAL A 266 5.08 -2.32 -10.36
N VAL A 267 5.13 -1.36 -11.28
CA VAL A 267 5.82 -0.09 -11.06
C VAL A 267 4.76 1.01 -11.02
N GLY A 268 4.76 1.80 -9.96
CA GLY A 268 3.79 2.87 -9.81
C GLY A 268 4.37 4.17 -9.27
N ASN A 269 3.62 5.25 -9.46
CA ASN A 269 3.97 6.56 -8.91
C ASN A 269 2.74 7.35 -8.46
N ALA A 270 2.97 8.25 -7.49
CA ALA A 270 2.00 9.23 -7.05
C ALA A 270 2.69 10.57 -6.75
N SER A 271 2.65 11.49 -7.71
CA SER A 271 3.33 12.79 -7.66
C SER A 271 2.44 13.87 -7.05
N LEU A 272 1.99 13.62 -5.82
CA LEU A 272 1.19 14.53 -5.00
C LEU A 272 1.93 14.87 -3.70
N ALA A 273 1.51 15.95 -3.05
CA ALA A 273 1.89 16.31 -1.70
C ALA A 273 0.67 16.87 -0.97
N ILE A 274 0.67 16.75 0.36
CA ILE A 274 -0.23 17.52 1.21
C ILE A 274 0.33 18.93 1.25
N VAL A 275 -0.45 19.90 0.77
CA VAL A 275 -0.04 21.31 0.73
C VAL A 275 -1.07 22.12 1.50
N THR A 276 -0.66 22.68 2.63
CA THR A 276 -1.42 23.69 3.36
C THR A 276 -0.65 25.02 3.33
N THR A 277 -1.28 26.11 3.77
CA THR A 277 -0.62 27.43 3.82
C THR A 277 0.63 27.45 4.71
N ASN A 278 0.67 26.62 5.75
CA ASN A 278 1.73 26.66 6.78
C ASN A 278 2.59 25.40 6.87
N ASP A 279 2.16 24.27 6.28
CA ASP A 279 2.95 23.04 6.24
C ASP A 279 2.69 22.26 4.95
N SER A 280 3.75 21.68 4.40
CA SER A 280 3.70 20.81 3.23
C SER A 280 4.39 19.48 3.55
N CYS A 281 3.75 18.38 3.19
CA CYS A 281 4.22 17.03 3.46
C CYS A 281 4.13 16.18 2.19
N SER A 282 5.25 15.62 1.76
CA SER A 282 5.30 14.59 0.73
C SER A 282 4.51 13.36 1.17
N LEU A 283 3.99 12.60 0.21
CA LEU A 283 3.29 11.35 0.53
C LEU A 283 4.19 10.34 1.24
N ALA A 284 5.48 10.29 0.89
CA ALA A 284 6.44 9.41 1.52
C ALA A 284 6.64 9.77 3.01
N ARG A 285 6.82 11.06 3.35
CA ARG A 285 6.90 11.51 4.75
C ARG A 285 5.59 11.30 5.50
N MET A 286 4.46 11.59 4.86
CA MET A 286 3.13 11.35 5.45
C MET A 286 2.94 9.89 5.82
N ALA A 287 3.32 8.96 4.92
CA ALA A 287 3.18 7.54 5.20
C ALA A 287 3.99 7.09 6.42
N MET A 288 5.15 7.70 6.69
CA MET A 288 5.93 7.39 7.91
C MET A 288 5.25 7.85 9.20
N GLN A 289 4.32 8.79 9.13
CA GLN A 289 3.56 9.30 10.27
C GLN A 289 2.19 8.63 10.42
N ASP A 290 1.71 7.95 9.39
CA ASP A 290 0.42 7.26 9.37
C ASP A 290 0.62 5.74 9.31
N PRO A 291 0.32 5.00 10.40
CA PRO A 291 0.53 3.56 10.46
C PRO A 291 -0.18 2.78 9.35
N GLN A 292 -1.38 3.21 8.92
CA GLN A 292 -2.16 2.52 7.89
C GLN A 292 -1.50 2.68 6.51
N ALA A 293 -1.05 3.88 6.17
CA ALA A 293 -0.32 4.16 4.94
C ALA A 293 1.01 3.39 4.89
N MET A 294 1.74 3.32 6.00
CA MET A 294 2.99 2.56 6.06
C MET A 294 2.75 1.06 5.89
N VAL A 295 1.74 0.50 6.56
CA VAL A 295 1.35 -0.92 6.40
C VAL A 295 0.90 -1.20 4.96
N SER A 296 0.20 -0.26 4.32
CA SER A 296 -0.19 -0.39 2.91
C SER A 296 1.03 -0.44 1.97
N LEU A 297 2.02 0.45 2.18
CA LEU A 297 3.28 0.44 1.42
C LEU A 297 4.06 -0.86 1.62
N GLN A 298 4.17 -1.33 2.87
CA GLN A 298 4.88 -2.58 3.19
C GLN A 298 4.25 -3.79 2.52
N GLN A 299 2.91 -3.89 2.57
CA GLN A 299 2.19 -4.97 1.90
C GLN A 299 2.36 -4.90 0.37
N CYS A 300 2.25 -3.71 -0.23
CA CYS A 300 2.48 -3.55 -1.67
C CYS A 300 3.92 -3.92 -2.05
N TYR A 301 4.92 -3.52 -1.25
CA TYR A 301 6.33 -3.82 -1.49
C TYR A 301 6.62 -5.33 -1.52
N LEU A 302 6.00 -6.10 -0.61
CA LEU A 302 6.13 -7.56 -0.55
C LEU A 302 5.21 -8.29 -1.55
N ASP A 303 4.22 -7.61 -2.13
CA ASP A 303 3.35 -8.11 -3.20
C ASP A 303 3.82 -7.67 -4.59
N ASN A 304 5.14 -7.66 -4.79
CA ASN A 304 5.79 -7.34 -6.06
C ASN A 304 5.55 -5.93 -6.64
N GLN A 305 5.42 -4.91 -5.77
CA GLN A 305 5.24 -3.54 -6.22
C GLN A 305 6.43 -2.63 -5.86
N PHE A 306 6.77 -1.73 -6.76
CA PHE A 306 7.78 -0.70 -6.58
C PHE A 306 7.17 0.68 -6.82
N TRP A 307 7.23 1.54 -5.81
CA TRP A 307 6.53 2.84 -5.82
C TRP A 307 7.50 4.01 -5.70
N VAL A 308 7.28 5.02 -6.54
CA VAL A 308 8.07 6.25 -6.58
C VAL A 308 7.23 7.46 -6.14
N PHE A 309 7.80 8.29 -5.26
CA PHE A 309 7.18 9.52 -4.77
C PHE A 309 8.20 10.67 -4.79
N PRO A 310 7.82 11.91 -5.15
CA PRO A 310 8.68 13.06 -4.97
C PRO A 310 8.84 13.43 -3.49
N ALA A 311 10.02 13.88 -3.08
CA ALA A 311 10.27 14.46 -1.76
C ALA A 311 9.58 15.82 -1.55
N HIS A 312 9.22 16.48 -2.65
CA HIS A 312 8.65 17.82 -2.65
C HIS A 312 9.52 18.81 -1.86
N ARG A 313 9.01 19.40 -0.78
CA ARG A 313 9.70 20.37 0.09
C ARG A 313 10.25 19.73 1.38
N ASP A 314 10.19 18.41 1.50
CA ASP A 314 10.68 17.71 2.69
C ASP A 314 12.17 17.36 2.60
N PHE A 315 12.78 17.48 1.42
CA PHE A 315 14.19 17.21 1.23
C PHE A 315 14.77 18.19 0.20
N ASP A 316 15.84 18.88 0.58
CA ASP A 316 16.60 19.73 -0.31
C ASP A 316 18.11 19.56 -0.04
N PRO A 317 18.84 18.89 -0.94
CA PRO A 317 20.27 18.65 -0.76
C PRO A 317 21.09 19.95 -0.82
N ALA A 318 20.60 21.03 -1.43
CA ALA A 318 21.35 22.28 -1.54
C ALA A 318 21.40 23.04 -0.21
N THR A 319 20.34 22.93 0.59
CA THR A 319 20.26 23.56 1.93
C THR A 319 20.57 22.58 3.07
N GLY A 320 20.64 21.28 2.77
CA GLY A 320 20.78 20.22 3.77
C GLY A 320 19.47 19.90 4.50
N LEU A 321 18.33 20.41 4.02
CA LEU A 321 17.03 20.17 4.63
C LEU A 321 16.63 18.70 4.47
N ASP A 322 16.32 18.03 5.57
CA ASP A 322 15.70 16.70 5.61
C ASP A 322 14.64 16.65 6.72
N ARG A 323 13.36 16.55 6.33
CA ARG A 323 12.22 16.46 7.25
C ARG A 323 11.72 15.04 7.48
N PHE A 324 12.35 14.04 6.86
CA PHE A 324 11.89 12.65 6.97
C PHE A 324 12.21 12.07 8.36
N LEU A 325 11.35 11.16 8.84
CA LEU A 325 11.56 10.45 10.10
C LEU A 325 12.64 9.36 10.01
N GLY A 326 13.05 9.02 8.79
CA GLY A 326 13.93 7.90 8.50
C GLY A 326 13.98 7.58 7.01
N VAL A 327 14.64 6.47 6.68
CA VAL A 327 14.63 5.86 5.35
C VAL A 327 13.76 4.61 5.37
N THR A 328 13.02 4.35 4.30
CA THR A 328 12.25 3.10 4.13
C THR A 328 12.56 2.46 2.79
N PRO A 329 12.59 1.11 2.69
CA PRO A 329 12.69 0.44 1.40
C PRO A 329 11.34 0.39 0.68
N CYS A 330 10.23 0.72 1.35
CA CYS A 330 8.88 0.56 0.79
C CYS A 330 8.50 1.69 -0.19
N ALA A 331 9.34 2.70 -0.32
CA ALA A 331 9.16 3.84 -1.22
C ALA A 331 10.52 4.28 -1.78
N LEU A 332 10.60 4.55 -3.08
CA LEU A 332 11.69 5.33 -3.64
C LEU A 332 11.27 6.80 -3.64
N THR A 333 11.97 7.62 -2.86
CA THR A 333 11.75 9.06 -2.84
C THR A 333 12.68 9.73 -3.85
N SER A 334 12.16 10.51 -4.80
CA SER A 334 12.97 11.31 -5.73
C SER A 334 13.20 12.74 -5.23
N VAL A 335 14.39 13.29 -5.42
CA VAL A 335 14.65 14.72 -5.18
C VAL A 335 13.77 15.56 -6.12
N GLY A 336 13.17 16.62 -5.59
CA GLY A 336 12.30 17.53 -6.34
C GLY A 336 10.80 17.28 -6.14
N SER A 337 9.99 17.91 -6.99
CA SER A 337 8.51 17.92 -6.90
C SER A 337 7.87 17.15 -8.06
N SER A 338 6.63 17.48 -8.41
CA SER A 338 5.87 16.79 -9.45
C SER A 338 6.66 16.63 -10.75
N GLY A 339 6.68 15.40 -11.28
CA GLY A 339 7.45 15.05 -12.47
C GLY A 339 8.84 14.45 -12.19
N SER A 340 9.43 14.67 -11.00
CA SER A 340 10.76 14.15 -10.68
C SER A 340 10.81 12.62 -10.59
N ASP A 341 9.66 12.01 -10.30
CA ASP A 341 9.44 10.58 -10.18
C ASP A 341 9.49 9.83 -11.52
N ARG A 342 9.12 10.49 -12.63
CA ARG A 342 8.96 9.83 -13.95
C ARG A 342 10.21 9.10 -14.41
N TYR A 343 11.39 9.67 -14.19
CA TYR A 343 12.64 9.04 -14.63
C TYR A 343 12.94 7.73 -13.88
N TYR A 344 12.62 7.67 -12.58
CA TYR A 344 12.78 6.46 -11.76
C TYR A 344 11.77 5.38 -12.12
N VAL A 345 10.52 5.76 -12.40
CA VAL A 345 9.50 4.84 -12.93
C VAL A 345 10.00 4.20 -14.23
N ARG A 346 10.47 5.03 -15.17
CA ARG A 346 11.02 4.56 -16.45
C ARG A 346 12.23 3.66 -16.27
N ALA A 347 13.14 3.99 -15.36
CA ALA A 347 14.32 3.17 -15.08
C ALA A 347 13.96 1.83 -14.42
N ALA A 348 12.95 1.79 -13.54
CA ALA A 348 12.47 0.55 -12.94
C ALA A 348 11.79 -0.36 -13.99
N LEU A 349 11.02 0.21 -14.91
CA LEU A 349 10.42 -0.53 -16.02
C LEU A 349 11.48 -1.08 -16.98
N ALA A 350 12.53 -0.31 -17.27
CA ALA A 350 13.69 -0.77 -18.04
C ALA A 350 14.43 -1.92 -17.33
N ALA A 351 14.67 -1.79 -16.02
CA ALA A 351 15.27 -2.85 -15.21
C ALA A 351 14.44 -4.14 -15.24
N SER A 352 13.13 -4.00 -15.06
CA SER A 352 12.16 -5.10 -15.15
C SER A 352 12.21 -5.78 -16.52
N ALA A 353 12.24 -5.01 -17.61
CA ALA A 353 12.33 -5.53 -18.98
C ALA A 353 13.64 -6.28 -19.24
N ALA A 354 14.75 -5.76 -18.71
CA ALA A 354 16.09 -6.32 -18.91
C ALA A 354 16.31 -7.69 -18.26
N MET A 355 15.56 -8.00 -17.19
CA MET A 355 15.65 -9.29 -16.52
C MET A 355 15.40 -10.44 -17.51
N ARG A 356 16.18 -11.51 -17.35
CA ARG A 356 15.90 -12.78 -18.02
C ARG A 356 14.58 -13.37 -17.52
N ALA A 357 13.90 -14.14 -18.36
CA ALA A 357 12.55 -14.63 -18.07
C ALA A 357 12.48 -15.54 -16.82
N ASP A 358 13.52 -16.34 -16.58
CA ASP A 358 13.67 -17.18 -15.38
C ASP A 358 13.84 -16.34 -14.10
N VAL A 359 14.67 -15.29 -14.15
CA VAL A 359 14.90 -14.35 -13.05
C VAL A 359 13.61 -13.62 -12.71
N LYS A 360 12.95 -13.02 -13.71
CA LYS A 360 11.73 -12.24 -13.49
C LYS A 360 10.60 -13.08 -12.91
N ARG A 361 10.48 -14.33 -13.37
CA ARG A 361 9.55 -15.31 -12.78
C ARG A 361 9.91 -15.60 -11.32
N ALA A 362 11.17 -15.91 -11.03
CA ALA A 362 11.62 -16.20 -9.66
C ALA A 362 11.43 -15.00 -8.72
N VAL A 363 11.71 -13.79 -9.17
CA VAL A 363 11.48 -12.54 -8.42
C VAL A 363 10.00 -12.41 -8.05
N LYS A 364 9.08 -12.60 -9.01
CA LYS A 364 7.63 -12.51 -8.77
C LYS A 364 7.11 -13.61 -7.86
N GLU A 365 7.47 -14.86 -8.11
CA GLU A 365 7.03 -16.01 -7.31
C GLU A 365 7.46 -15.90 -5.84
N ARG A 366 8.58 -15.20 -5.57
CA ARG A 366 9.12 -14.99 -4.22
C ARG A 366 8.66 -13.68 -3.57
N GLY A 367 7.86 -12.85 -4.23
CA GLY A 367 7.46 -11.53 -3.70
C GLY A 367 8.62 -10.52 -3.61
N LEU A 368 9.66 -10.67 -4.43
CA LEU A 368 10.91 -9.91 -4.34
C LEU A 368 11.05 -8.81 -5.39
N PHE A 369 10.01 -8.46 -6.16
CA PHE A 369 10.15 -7.42 -7.19
C PHE A 369 10.50 -6.05 -6.61
N GLY A 370 9.74 -5.55 -5.63
CA GLY A 370 10.06 -4.32 -4.91
C GLY A 370 11.48 -4.33 -4.30
N PRO A 371 11.83 -5.36 -3.52
CA PRO A 371 13.19 -5.57 -3.01
C PRO A 371 14.31 -5.55 -4.05
N THR A 372 14.09 -6.23 -5.17
CA THR A 372 15.08 -6.28 -6.24
C THR A 372 15.24 -4.90 -6.88
N MET A 373 14.16 -4.16 -7.10
CA MET A 373 14.25 -2.78 -7.60
C MET A 373 15.03 -1.90 -6.62
N GLN A 374 14.72 -1.93 -5.31
CA GLN A 374 15.50 -1.16 -4.34
C GLN A 374 16.98 -1.53 -4.32
N TYR A 375 17.33 -2.82 -4.41
CA TYR A 375 18.71 -3.28 -4.50
C TYR A 375 19.41 -2.68 -5.74
N LEU A 376 18.78 -2.81 -6.92
CA LEU A 376 19.32 -2.30 -8.17
C LEU A 376 19.58 -0.79 -8.08
N PHE A 377 18.59 0.00 -7.67
CA PHE A 377 18.72 1.46 -7.59
C PHE A 377 19.82 1.91 -6.59
N ARG A 378 20.07 1.15 -5.54
CA ARG A 378 21.06 1.48 -4.50
C ARG A 378 22.47 1.04 -4.89
N ARG A 379 22.61 -0.17 -5.44
CA ARG A 379 23.90 -0.76 -5.81
C ARG A 379 24.53 -0.11 -7.03
N THR A 380 23.73 0.47 -7.92
CA THR A 380 24.21 1.04 -9.19
C THR A 380 24.31 2.56 -9.16
N ARG A 381 24.11 3.21 -8.00
CA ARG A 381 24.34 4.66 -7.89
C ARG A 381 25.78 4.97 -8.27
N LYS A 382 25.96 6.10 -8.96
CA LYS A 382 27.29 6.62 -9.28
C LYS A 382 28.09 6.83 -8.00
N GLY A 383 29.32 6.37 -8.00
CA GLY A 383 30.21 6.35 -6.84
C GLY A 383 30.02 5.17 -5.90
N VAL A 384 28.96 4.36 -5.98
CA VAL A 384 28.87 3.12 -5.18
C VAL A 384 29.67 2.03 -5.89
N GLU A 385 30.92 1.86 -5.42
CA GLU A 385 31.93 1.01 -6.06
C GLU A 385 32.43 -0.11 -5.13
N SER A 386 32.35 0.09 -3.81
CA SER A 386 32.75 -0.87 -2.79
C SER A 386 31.59 -1.34 -1.90
N GLU A 387 31.81 -2.38 -1.08
CA GLU A 387 30.88 -2.74 0.00
C GLU A 387 30.76 -1.62 1.04
N SER A 388 31.85 -0.92 1.37
CA SER A 388 31.80 0.21 2.31
C SER A 388 30.95 1.37 1.78
N ASP A 389 30.98 1.63 0.46
CA ASP A 389 30.06 2.61 -0.15
C ASP A 389 28.62 2.13 -0.03
N TYR A 390 28.39 0.84 -0.25
CA TYR A 390 27.07 0.24 -0.13
C TYR A 390 26.53 0.34 1.31
N PHE A 391 27.34 0.10 2.33
CA PHE A 391 26.92 0.19 3.74
C PHE A 391 26.87 1.61 4.31
N SER A 392 26.71 2.63 3.45
CA SER A 392 26.68 4.05 3.85
C SER A 392 25.50 4.80 3.25
N SER A 393 25.27 6.04 3.69
CA SER A 393 24.30 6.97 3.07
C SER A 393 24.50 7.16 1.57
N LYS A 394 25.69 6.85 1.04
CA LYS A 394 25.99 6.91 -0.40
C LYS A 394 25.20 5.91 -1.24
N ALA A 395 24.87 4.74 -0.73
CA ALA A 395 23.88 3.85 -1.38
C ALA A 395 22.47 4.02 -0.81
N HIS A 396 22.36 4.60 0.38
CA HIS A 396 21.11 4.70 1.12
C HIS A 396 20.60 6.12 1.36
N PRO A 397 20.41 6.97 0.34
CA PRO A 397 19.98 8.35 0.56
C PRO A 397 18.52 8.42 1.03
N THR A 398 18.15 9.52 1.69
CA THR A 398 16.75 9.85 2.00
C THR A 398 15.92 9.99 0.73
N ALA A 399 16.43 10.76 -0.22
CA ALA A 399 15.86 10.94 -1.55
C ALA A 399 16.95 10.75 -2.60
N PHE A 400 16.60 10.06 -3.68
CA PHE A 400 17.50 9.77 -4.78
C PHE A 400 17.59 11.00 -5.69
N ASP A 401 18.81 11.40 -6.01
CA ASP A 401 19.11 12.43 -7.02
C ASP A 401 19.34 11.77 -8.39
N ARG A 402 18.67 12.31 -9.42
CA ARG A 402 18.74 11.81 -10.79
C ARG A 402 20.16 11.89 -11.33
N ALA A 403 20.93 12.90 -10.94
CA ALA A 403 22.32 13.06 -11.38
C ALA A 403 23.20 11.85 -11.00
N THR A 404 22.88 11.22 -9.87
CA THR A 404 23.61 10.06 -9.34
C THR A 404 23.09 8.71 -9.84
N LEU A 405 22.04 8.69 -10.68
CA LEU A 405 21.50 7.45 -11.23
C LEU A 405 22.28 7.02 -12.48
N ASP A 406 22.61 5.73 -12.55
CA ASP A 406 23.17 5.09 -13.74
C ASP A 406 22.20 4.05 -14.28
N ALA A 407 21.36 4.46 -15.24
CA ALA A 407 20.33 3.59 -15.82
C ALA A 407 20.93 2.43 -16.63
N VAL A 408 22.11 2.61 -17.24
CA VAL A 408 22.79 1.56 -17.99
C VAL A 408 23.25 0.47 -17.04
N ARG A 409 23.89 0.86 -15.93
CA ARG A 409 24.33 -0.08 -14.91
C ARG A 409 23.16 -0.78 -14.20
N ILE A 410 22.01 -0.12 -14.05
CA ILE A 410 20.75 -0.76 -13.60
C ILE A 410 20.33 -1.89 -14.54
N VAL A 411 20.22 -1.60 -15.85
CA VAL A 411 19.80 -2.57 -16.86
C VAL A 411 20.78 -3.74 -16.93
N GLN A 412 22.08 -3.46 -16.91
CA GLN A 412 23.13 -4.48 -16.95
C GLN A 412 23.09 -5.38 -15.70
N LEU A 413 22.98 -4.80 -14.51
CA LEU A 413 22.90 -5.57 -13.27
C LEU A 413 21.62 -6.41 -13.22
N ALA A 414 20.47 -5.85 -13.63
CA ALA A 414 19.20 -6.57 -13.68
C ALA A 414 19.25 -7.77 -14.65
N HIS A 415 19.88 -7.58 -15.83
CA HIS A 415 20.06 -8.65 -16.81
C HIS A 415 21.01 -9.75 -16.31
N GLY A 416 22.07 -9.36 -15.60
CA GLY A 416 23.09 -10.26 -15.06
C GLY A 416 22.66 -11.11 -13.87
N LEU A 417 21.50 -10.81 -13.25
CA LEU A 417 20.98 -11.62 -12.16
C LEU A 417 20.69 -13.07 -12.60
N THR A 418 20.80 -13.98 -11.64
CA THR A 418 20.35 -15.38 -11.75
C THR A 418 19.32 -15.66 -10.65
N PRO A 419 18.47 -16.70 -10.77
CA PRO A 419 17.56 -17.06 -9.70
C PRO A 419 18.24 -17.32 -8.33
N ALA A 420 19.52 -17.69 -8.32
CA ALA A 420 20.30 -17.90 -7.09
C ALA A 420 20.91 -16.60 -6.54
N SER A 421 21.10 -15.59 -7.39
CA SER A 421 21.73 -14.32 -7.00
C SER A 421 20.75 -13.20 -6.66
N ILE A 422 19.44 -13.47 -6.70
CA ILE A 422 18.41 -12.53 -6.23
C ILE A 422 18.59 -12.34 -4.72
N PRO A 423 18.93 -11.13 -4.24
CA PRO A 423 19.08 -10.90 -2.80
C PRO A 423 17.74 -11.03 -2.06
N PRO A 424 17.76 -11.51 -0.80
CA PRO A 424 16.57 -11.53 0.03
C PRO A 424 16.17 -10.11 0.48
N ALA A 425 14.91 -9.95 0.86
CA ALA A 425 14.49 -8.83 1.70
C ALA A 425 14.72 -9.17 3.19
N VAL A 426 14.57 -8.20 4.08
CA VAL A 426 14.66 -8.42 5.53
C VAL A 426 13.43 -7.83 6.22
N LEU A 427 12.80 -8.57 7.12
CA LEU A 427 11.62 -8.13 7.86
C LEU A 427 11.94 -7.96 9.34
N PRO A 428 11.36 -6.97 10.05
CA PRO A 428 10.45 -5.94 9.53
C PRO A 428 11.14 -4.96 8.57
N LEU A 429 10.40 -4.35 7.64
CA LEU A 429 10.97 -3.48 6.61
C LEU A 429 11.44 -2.12 7.14
N SER A 430 10.76 -1.62 8.17
CA SER A 430 11.12 -0.37 8.85
C SER A 430 10.59 -0.40 10.27
N ALA A 431 11.37 0.10 11.22
CA ALA A 431 10.97 0.39 12.59
C ALA A 431 11.25 1.87 12.87
N PHE A 432 10.24 2.63 13.27
CA PHE A 432 10.37 4.05 13.58
C PHE A 432 10.33 4.23 15.10
N VAL A 433 11.42 4.74 15.68
CA VAL A 433 11.64 4.85 17.12
C VAL A 433 11.72 6.33 17.51
N PRO A 434 10.62 6.93 18.00
CA PRO A 434 10.64 8.30 18.47
C PRO A 434 11.43 8.43 19.78
N VAL A 435 12.21 9.50 19.88
CA VAL A 435 13.02 9.86 21.05
C VAL A 435 12.55 11.20 21.59
N LYS A 436 12.30 11.29 22.90
CA LYS A 436 11.98 12.55 23.59
C LYS A 436 13.28 13.23 24.03
N ASN A 437 13.25 14.55 24.18
CA ASN A 437 14.42 15.31 24.68
C ASN A 437 14.86 14.90 26.11
N THR A 438 13.99 14.22 26.86
CA THR A 438 14.28 13.68 28.20
C THR A 438 14.97 12.31 28.16
N ASP A 439 14.99 11.65 27.02
CA ASP A 439 15.64 10.35 26.88
C ASP A 439 17.16 10.56 26.82
N LEU A 440 17.88 10.01 27.81
CA LEU A 440 19.34 10.07 27.83
C LEU A 440 19.94 8.95 26.99
N GLU A 441 19.40 7.74 27.13
CA GLU A 441 19.84 6.54 26.44
C GLU A 441 18.64 5.66 26.10
N ARG A 442 18.77 4.88 25.02
CA ARG A 442 17.79 3.87 24.61
C ARG A 442 18.50 2.55 24.36
N GLU A 443 18.01 1.51 25.02
CA GLU A 443 18.34 0.12 24.70
C GLU A 443 17.21 -0.47 23.86
N LEU A 444 17.56 -1.00 22.69
CA LEU A 444 16.60 -1.50 21.70
C LEU A 444 17.00 -2.88 21.21
N ASP A 445 16.11 -3.85 21.37
CA ASP A 445 16.27 -5.20 20.86
C ASP A 445 15.36 -5.44 19.66
N PHE A 446 15.96 -5.95 18.58
CA PHE A 446 15.23 -6.32 17.38
C PHE A 446 15.64 -7.70 16.88
N SER A 447 14.70 -8.40 16.25
CA SER A 447 14.96 -9.63 15.51
C SER A 447 14.46 -9.47 14.08
N PHE A 448 15.41 -9.41 13.16
CA PHE A 448 15.17 -9.28 11.73
C PHE A 448 15.34 -10.64 11.05
N LYS A 449 14.47 -10.96 10.09
CA LYS A 449 14.45 -12.24 9.38
C LYS A 449 14.45 -12.01 7.88
N ALA A 450 15.26 -12.77 7.16
CA ALA A 450 15.23 -12.75 5.72
C ALA A 450 13.88 -13.24 5.16
N PHE A 451 13.49 -12.65 4.04
CA PHE A 451 12.30 -12.97 3.28
C PHE A 451 12.68 -13.30 1.82
N PRO A 452 12.09 -14.32 1.19
CA PRO A 452 11.03 -15.21 1.73
C PRO A 452 11.51 -16.13 2.87
N GLU A 453 10.58 -16.69 3.62
CA GLU A 453 10.90 -17.64 4.69
C GLU A 453 11.53 -18.92 4.12
N GLY A 454 12.35 -19.61 4.93
CA GLY A 454 12.97 -20.89 4.57
C GLY A 454 14.27 -20.79 3.76
N LEU A 455 14.82 -19.59 3.57
CA LEU A 455 16.15 -19.42 2.98
C LEU A 455 17.25 -20.05 3.86
N LYS A 456 18.22 -20.70 3.21
CA LYS A 456 19.40 -21.30 3.85
C LYS A 456 20.61 -20.37 3.77
N ASP A 457 21.55 -20.54 4.69
CA ASP A 457 22.86 -19.87 4.69
C ASP A 457 22.76 -18.33 4.57
N VAL A 458 21.81 -17.76 5.29
CA VAL A 458 21.58 -16.31 5.32
C VAL A 458 22.59 -15.64 6.25
N SER A 459 23.34 -14.69 5.71
CA SER A 459 24.22 -13.79 6.47
C SER A 459 23.54 -12.45 6.70
N TYR A 460 23.79 -11.84 7.86
CA TYR A 460 23.29 -10.51 8.21
C TYR A 460 24.44 -9.58 8.58
N CYS A 461 24.32 -8.28 8.27
CA CYS A 461 25.19 -7.26 8.83
C CYS A 461 24.41 -5.98 9.15
N TRP A 462 24.99 -5.15 10.02
CA TRP A 462 24.35 -3.98 10.63
C TRP A 462 25.23 -2.76 10.53
N HIS A 463 24.69 -1.66 10.01
CA HIS A 463 25.46 -0.43 9.81
C HIS A 463 24.61 0.81 10.11
N VAL A 464 25.20 1.79 10.80
CA VAL A 464 24.64 3.16 10.83
C VAL A 464 24.87 3.78 9.46
N VAL A 465 23.78 4.09 8.74
CA VAL A 465 23.85 4.68 7.40
C VAL A 465 23.59 6.18 7.41
N HIS A 466 22.84 6.69 8.40
CA HIS A 466 22.64 8.13 8.64
C HIS A 466 22.80 8.46 10.13
N GLY A 467 23.21 9.69 10.41
CA GLY A 467 23.42 10.21 11.76
C GLY A 467 24.81 9.91 12.34
N ASP A 468 25.01 10.28 13.60
CA ASP A 468 26.30 10.13 14.27
C ASP A 468 26.49 8.69 14.76
N ARG A 469 27.34 7.94 14.06
CA ARG A 469 27.72 6.57 14.41
C ARG A 469 28.28 6.43 15.83
N LYS A 470 28.92 7.46 16.39
CA LYS A 470 29.51 7.39 17.74
C LYS A 470 28.45 7.28 18.83
N ARG A 471 27.21 7.66 18.54
CA ARG A 471 26.07 7.56 19.45
C ARG A 471 25.44 6.17 19.50
N VAL A 472 25.84 5.25 18.62
CA VAL A 472 25.22 3.93 18.50
C VAL A 472 26.25 2.84 18.73
N LYS A 473 26.01 2.01 19.74
CA LYS A 473 26.67 0.72 19.88
C LYS A 473 25.78 -0.35 19.27
N ILE A 474 26.30 -1.08 18.30
CA ILE A 474 25.61 -2.19 17.65
C ILE A 474 26.22 -3.50 18.14
N VAL A 475 25.41 -4.36 18.75
CA VAL A 475 25.80 -5.72 19.16
C VAL A 475 24.94 -6.71 18.39
N PRO A 476 25.42 -7.24 17.24
CA PRO A 476 24.70 -8.27 16.49
C PRO A 476 24.59 -9.55 17.31
N GLY A 477 23.44 -10.20 17.24
CA GLY A 477 23.22 -11.54 17.77
C GLY A 477 22.96 -12.57 16.67
N ASP A 478 22.40 -13.71 17.06
CA ASP A 478 22.12 -14.81 16.13
C ASP A 478 21.02 -14.49 15.12
N LYS A 479 21.21 -14.94 13.87
CA LYS A 479 20.18 -15.01 12.81
C LYS A 479 19.44 -13.68 12.57
N GLY A 480 20.19 -12.57 12.58
CA GLY A 480 19.63 -11.23 12.33
C GLY A 480 19.00 -10.58 13.57
N SER A 481 19.30 -11.04 14.78
CA SER A 481 19.03 -10.25 15.98
C SER A 481 20.09 -9.16 16.18
N VAL A 482 19.70 -8.10 16.88
CA VAL A 482 20.61 -7.01 17.27
C VAL A 482 20.13 -6.38 18.56
N HIS A 483 21.11 -6.01 19.38
CA HIS A 483 20.93 -5.10 20.50
C HIS A 483 21.61 -3.77 20.16
N LEU A 484 20.89 -2.66 20.34
CA LEU A 484 21.36 -1.31 20.08
C LEU A 484 21.31 -0.50 21.37
N SER A 485 22.46 0.07 21.75
CA SER A 485 22.54 1.12 22.78
C SER A 485 22.74 2.46 22.10
N VAL A 486 21.83 3.41 22.33
CA VAL A 486 21.77 4.69 21.61
C VAL A 486 21.82 5.86 22.59
N ASP A 487 22.82 6.71 22.43
CA ASP A 487 22.95 7.97 23.17
C ASP A 487 22.01 9.05 22.59
N CYS A 488 20.89 9.25 23.29
CA CYS A 488 19.82 10.16 22.92
C CYS A 488 20.01 11.59 23.48
N ARG A 489 21.06 11.83 24.30
CA ARG A 489 21.31 13.14 24.90
C ARG A 489 21.48 14.22 23.83
N SER A 490 20.60 15.20 23.86
CA SER A 490 20.59 16.33 22.92
C SER A 490 20.57 15.87 21.45
N LEU A 491 19.88 14.78 21.15
CA LEU A 491 19.73 14.29 19.79
C LEU A 491 18.87 15.27 18.98
N THR A 492 19.45 15.93 17.98
CA THR A 492 18.75 16.88 17.10
C THR A 492 18.50 16.31 15.70
N GLU A 493 19.32 15.36 15.28
CA GLU A 493 19.24 14.69 13.98
C GLU A 493 18.82 13.24 14.15
N ARG A 494 18.17 12.66 13.14
CA ARG A 494 17.85 11.24 13.17
C ARG A 494 19.09 10.35 12.98
N ILE A 495 18.97 9.10 13.39
CA ILE A 495 19.94 8.04 13.20
C ILE A 495 19.24 6.87 12.52
N ASP A 496 19.76 6.41 11.38
CA ASP A 496 19.22 5.26 10.67
C ASP A 496 20.22 4.09 10.73
N VAL A 497 19.80 2.99 11.35
CA VAL A 497 20.56 1.73 11.41
C VAL A 497 19.96 0.75 10.40
N ALA A 498 20.77 0.30 9.46
CA ALA A 498 20.38 -0.60 8.39
C ALA A 498 20.74 -2.06 8.71
N CYS A 499 19.80 -2.97 8.49
CA CYS A 499 19.99 -4.42 8.48
C CYS A 499 20.07 -4.91 7.04
N PHE A 500 21.18 -5.53 6.67
CA PHE A 500 21.34 -6.16 5.36
C PHE A 500 21.30 -7.67 5.51
N ALA A 501 20.79 -8.36 4.48
CA ALA A 501 20.92 -9.80 4.36
C ALA A 501 21.40 -10.21 2.97
N ARG A 502 22.10 -11.35 2.92
CA ARG A 502 22.44 -12.06 1.69
C ARG A 502 22.34 -13.56 1.90
N THR A 503 22.17 -14.28 0.81
CA THR A 503 22.41 -15.73 0.74
C THR A 503 23.81 -15.98 0.20
N ALA A 504 24.31 -17.22 0.27
CA ALA A 504 25.63 -17.58 -0.27
C ALA A 504 25.81 -17.23 -1.77
N GLY A 505 24.72 -17.22 -2.56
CA GLY A 505 24.75 -16.94 -4.00
C GLY A 505 24.41 -15.51 -4.39
N SER A 506 24.03 -14.65 -3.43
CA SER A 506 23.55 -13.28 -3.70
C SER A 506 24.48 -12.21 -3.15
N ASP A 507 24.37 -11.00 -3.70
CA ASP A 507 24.90 -9.79 -3.08
C ASP A 507 24.06 -9.41 -1.85
N TRP A 508 24.50 -8.38 -1.12
CA TRP A 508 23.72 -7.76 -0.04
C TRP A 508 22.49 -7.06 -0.61
N GLY A 509 21.30 -7.47 -0.16
CA GLY A 509 20.03 -6.93 -0.62
C GLY A 509 19.77 -5.49 -0.19
N ALA A 510 18.62 -4.96 -0.59
CA ALA A 510 18.14 -3.69 -0.05
C ALA A 510 17.90 -3.84 1.46
N PRO A 511 18.44 -2.95 2.31
CA PRO A 511 18.31 -3.10 3.74
C PRO A 511 16.92 -2.71 4.23
N SER A 512 16.64 -3.18 5.44
CA SER A 512 15.57 -2.67 6.27
C SER A 512 16.14 -1.79 7.38
N PHE A 513 15.35 -0.87 7.92
CA PHE A 513 15.88 0.20 8.76
C PHE A 513 15.23 0.24 10.14
N ILE A 514 16.05 0.56 11.14
CA ILE A 514 15.63 1.07 12.43
C ILE A 514 15.95 2.57 12.40
N CYS A 515 14.92 3.41 12.37
CA CYS A 515 15.01 4.85 12.23
C CYS A 515 14.71 5.49 13.59
N ILE A 516 15.72 6.04 14.24
CA ILE A 516 15.64 6.68 15.55
C ILE A 516 15.61 8.18 15.33
N TYR A 517 14.54 8.86 15.75
CA TYR A 517 14.36 10.28 15.43
C TYR A 517 13.86 11.08 16.64
N PRO A 518 14.33 12.33 16.82
CA PRO A 518 13.86 13.18 17.90
C PRO A 518 12.44 13.68 17.61
N LEU A 519 11.58 13.66 18.62
CA LEU A 519 10.31 14.36 18.60
C LEU A 519 10.54 15.86 18.84
N PRO A 520 9.83 16.75 18.13
CA PRO A 520 9.83 18.17 18.46
C PRO A 520 9.47 18.35 19.94
N ALA A 521 10.16 19.27 20.63
CA ALA A 521 9.73 19.67 21.97
C ALA A 521 8.27 20.13 21.87
N ALA A 522 7.37 19.56 22.69
CA ALA A 522 6.00 20.03 22.75
C ALA A 522 6.05 21.54 22.97
N ALA A 523 5.50 22.32 22.05
CA ALA A 523 5.36 23.76 22.27
C ALA A 523 4.62 23.91 23.60
N SER A 524 5.31 24.47 24.59
CA SER A 524 4.68 24.82 25.87
C SER A 524 3.47 25.68 25.52
N GLY A 525 2.27 25.13 25.72
CA GLY A 525 1.03 25.82 25.42
C GLY A 525 1.07 27.21 26.05
N LYS A 526 0.94 28.22 25.21
CA LYS A 526 0.48 29.54 25.61
C LYS A 526 -0.91 29.72 25.01
#